data_AF-A0A6A3I7X5-F1
#
_entry.id   AF-A0A6A3I7X5-F1
#
_cell.length_a   1.000
_cell.length_b   1.000
_cell.length_c   1.000
_cell.angle_alpha   90.00
_cell.angle_beta   90.00
_cell.angle_gamma   90.00
#
_symmetry.space_group_name_H-M   'P 1'
#
loop_
_entity.id
_entity.type
_entity.pdbx_description
1 polymer ?
#
loop_
_entity_poly.entity_id
_entity_poly.type
_entity_poly.pdbx_seq_one_letter_code
_entity_poly.pdbx_strand_id
1 'polypeptide(L)'
;MFHVNSLKGAHDSAYVFNMMRWHLAKERHKYPDLTPLGTYTAGVFDTKPQQSNCVDCGLYVLHYMEKIGKYILELQEISTTTVPSILEYLATWTSGSFTARSAAKRRNVMYQTITDAASETKT
;
A
#
# COMPACT_ATOMS: atom_id res chain seq x y z
N MET A 1 5.43 8.08 -6.54
CA MET A 1 4.11 7.90 -5.91
C MET A 1 3.38 6.78 -6.62
N PHE A 2 3.00 5.73 -5.90
CA PHE A 2 2.37 4.58 -6.51
C PHE A 2 1.02 4.32 -5.86
N HIS A 3 0.00 4.08 -6.67
CA HIS A 3 -1.35 3.75 -6.20
C HIS A 3 -1.58 2.26 -6.43
N VAL A 4 -1.68 1.51 -5.33
CA VAL A 4 -2.05 0.09 -5.37
C VAL A 4 -3.55 -0.01 -5.23
N ASN A 5 -4.22 -0.54 -6.25
CA ASN A 5 -5.67 -0.55 -6.34
C ASN A 5 -6.22 -1.98 -6.37
N SER A 6 -6.96 -2.35 -5.33
CA SER A 6 -7.61 -3.66 -5.30
C SER A 6 -8.95 -3.68 -6.01
N LEU A 7 -9.65 -2.54 -6.09
CA LEU A 7 -11.04 -2.48 -6.54
C LEU A 7 -11.16 -1.67 -7.84
N LYS A 8 -11.70 -2.32 -8.88
CA LYS A 8 -11.88 -1.69 -10.18
C LYS A 8 -12.90 -0.55 -10.10
N GLY A 9 -12.53 0.62 -10.63
CA GLY A 9 -13.42 1.77 -10.77
C GLY A 9 -13.78 2.49 -9.48
N ALA A 10 -13.14 2.18 -8.36
CA ALA A 10 -13.44 2.80 -7.06
C ALA A 10 -12.81 4.18 -6.88
N HIS A 11 -11.62 4.42 -7.48
CA HIS A 11 -10.84 5.63 -7.25
C HIS A 11 -10.37 6.27 -8.56
N ASP A 12 -10.42 7.60 -8.63
CA ASP A 12 -9.70 8.37 -9.64
C ASP A 12 -8.24 8.56 -9.21
N SER A 13 -7.35 7.80 -9.82
CA SER A 13 -5.91 7.85 -9.52
C SER A 13 -5.30 9.21 -9.86
N ALA A 14 -5.80 9.90 -10.89
CA ALA A 14 -5.28 11.21 -11.28
C ALA A 14 -5.60 12.25 -10.19
N TYR A 15 -6.84 12.23 -9.67
CA TYR A 15 -7.23 13.06 -8.54
C TYR A 15 -6.37 12.77 -7.29
N VAL A 16 -6.18 11.50 -6.93
CA VAL A 16 -5.35 11.10 -5.78
C VAL A 16 -3.91 11.61 -5.94
N PHE A 17 -3.29 11.44 -7.12
CA PHE A 17 -1.94 11.94 -7.35
C PHE A 17 -1.86 13.47 -7.32
N ASN A 18 -2.85 14.17 -7.84
CA ASN A 18 -2.88 15.64 -7.79
C ASN A 18 -2.99 16.16 -6.34
N MET A 19 -3.86 15.56 -5.54
CA MET A 19 -3.98 15.88 -4.11
C MET A 19 -2.66 15.66 -3.36
N MET A 20 -2.00 14.53 -3.60
CA MET A 20 -0.71 14.22 -2.97
C MET A 20 0.40 15.18 -3.42
N ARG A 21 0.47 15.53 -4.71
CA ARG A 21 1.44 16.53 -5.20
C ARG A 21 1.22 17.89 -4.54
N TRP A 22 -0.03 18.34 -4.46
CA TRP A 22 -0.36 19.61 -3.82
C TRP A 22 0.03 19.61 -2.33
N HIS A 23 -0.30 18.54 -1.61
CA HIS A 23 0.06 18.40 -0.21
C HIS A 23 1.57 18.40 0.00
N LEU A 24 2.31 17.58 -0.76
CA LEU A 24 3.77 17.51 -0.66
C LEU A 24 4.44 18.84 -1.04
N ALA A 25 3.92 19.54 -2.04
CA ALA A 25 4.39 20.88 -2.39
C ALA A 25 4.16 21.87 -1.24
N LYS A 26 3.01 21.83 -0.56
CA LYS A 26 2.74 22.68 0.61
C LYS A 26 3.67 22.35 1.78
N GLU A 27 3.83 21.08 2.12
CA GLU A 27 4.73 20.66 3.20
C GLU A 27 6.17 21.06 2.91
N ARG A 28 6.58 21.04 1.64
CA ARG A 28 7.90 21.46 1.20
C ARG A 28 8.24 22.92 1.50
N HIS A 29 7.26 23.82 1.46
CA HIS A 29 7.49 25.24 1.76
C HIS A 29 8.00 25.46 3.19
N LYS A 30 7.80 24.50 4.11
CA LYS A 30 8.33 24.54 5.47
C LYS A 30 9.84 24.26 5.54
N TYR A 31 10.43 23.74 4.46
CA TYR A 31 11.82 23.31 4.39
C TYR A 31 12.48 23.86 3.12
N PRO A 32 12.87 25.15 3.09
CA PRO A 32 13.40 25.79 1.88
C PRO A 32 14.75 25.20 1.42
N ASP A 33 15.54 24.63 2.33
CA ASP A 33 16.93 24.25 2.07
C ASP A 33 17.14 22.90 1.37
N LEU A 34 16.14 22.01 1.32
CA LEU A 34 16.34 20.72 0.65
C LEU A 34 16.31 20.85 -0.90
N THR A 35 16.85 19.89 -1.63
CA THR A 35 16.79 19.88 -3.10
C THR A 35 15.34 19.93 -3.61
N PRO A 36 15.01 20.68 -4.68
CA PRO A 36 13.66 20.69 -5.24
C PRO A 36 13.13 19.27 -5.46
N LEU A 37 11.86 19.06 -5.14
CA LEU A 37 11.19 17.81 -5.50
C LEU A 37 11.20 17.71 -7.03
N GLY A 38 12.01 16.79 -7.55
CA GLY A 38 12.02 16.48 -8.98
C GLY A 38 10.67 15.96 -9.46
N THR A 39 10.57 15.65 -10.74
CA THR A 39 9.37 15.01 -11.29
C THR A 39 9.07 13.70 -10.56
N TYR A 40 7.94 13.64 -9.86
CA TYR A 40 7.48 12.41 -9.23
C TYR A 40 7.11 11.38 -10.29
N THR A 41 7.83 10.26 -10.31
CA THR A 41 7.35 9.06 -11.01
C THR A 41 6.03 8.63 -10.38
N ALA A 42 4.97 8.53 -11.18
CA ALA A 42 3.65 8.09 -10.76
C ALA A 42 3.25 6.80 -11.48
N GLY A 43 2.59 5.88 -10.79
CA GLY A 43 2.15 4.61 -11.39
C GLY A 43 0.97 4.00 -10.64
N VAL A 44 0.05 3.40 -11.39
CA VAL A 44 -1.11 2.68 -10.85
C VAL A 44 -0.86 1.18 -11.02
N PHE A 45 -1.04 0.43 -9.94
CA PHE A 45 -0.82 -1.00 -9.90
C PHE A 45 -2.07 -1.70 -9.39
N ASP A 46 -2.81 -2.28 -10.31
CA ASP A 46 -3.95 -3.12 -9.96
C ASP A 46 -3.46 -4.42 -9.30
N THR A 47 -4.14 -4.82 -8.22
CA THR A 47 -3.82 -6.10 -7.58
C THR A 47 -4.25 -7.26 -8.46
N LYS A 48 -3.52 -8.37 -8.42
CA LYS A 48 -3.90 -9.60 -9.11
C LYS A 48 -3.94 -10.75 -8.10
N PRO A 49 -5.12 -11.33 -7.81
CA PRO A 49 -6.44 -10.96 -8.33
C PRO A 49 -6.93 -9.60 -7.81
N GLN A 50 -7.81 -8.94 -8.57
CA GLN A 50 -8.56 -7.79 -8.08
C GLN A 50 -9.65 -8.25 -7.12
N GLN A 51 -9.96 -7.40 -6.14
CA GLN A 51 -11.05 -7.57 -5.21
C GLN A 51 -12.39 -7.51 -5.94
N SER A 52 -13.31 -8.40 -5.55
CA SER A 52 -14.64 -8.51 -6.15
C SER A 52 -15.77 -7.84 -5.34
N ASN A 53 -15.53 -7.46 -4.09
CA ASN A 53 -16.50 -6.80 -3.21
C ASN A 53 -16.03 -5.39 -2.81
N CYS A 54 -16.89 -4.56 -2.23
CA CYS A 54 -16.51 -3.21 -1.79
C CYS A 54 -16.16 -3.11 -0.29
N VAL A 55 -16.29 -4.20 0.48
CA VAL A 55 -16.18 -4.17 1.95
C VAL A 55 -14.80 -4.58 2.47
N ASP A 56 -14.02 -5.29 1.67
CA ASP A 56 -12.71 -5.83 2.06
C ASP A 56 -11.52 -4.97 1.64
N CYS A 57 -11.74 -3.77 1.08
CA CYS A 57 -10.64 -3.00 0.48
C CYS A 57 -9.59 -2.59 1.52
N GLY A 58 -10.02 -2.33 2.76
CA GLY A 58 -9.12 -2.13 3.88
C GLY A 58 -8.21 -3.34 4.16
N LEU A 59 -8.71 -4.57 4.01
CA LEU A 59 -7.90 -5.78 4.19
C LEU A 59 -6.86 -5.95 3.07
N TYR A 60 -7.22 -5.58 1.85
CA TYR A 60 -6.29 -5.54 0.72
C TYR A 60 -5.20 -4.49 0.96
N VAL A 61 -5.56 -3.29 1.41
CA VAL A 61 -4.59 -2.24 1.78
C VAL A 61 -3.60 -2.76 2.82
N LEU A 62 -4.09 -3.32 3.93
CA LEU A 62 -3.22 -3.87 4.97
C LEU A 62 -2.30 -4.98 4.46
N HIS A 63 -2.83 -5.90 3.65
CA HIS A 63 -2.04 -6.98 3.08
C HIS A 63 -0.92 -6.47 2.18
N TYR A 64 -1.23 -5.57 1.24
CA TYR A 64 -0.23 -5.09 0.28
C TYR A 64 0.74 -4.09 0.91
N MET A 65 0.33 -3.30 1.91
CA MET A 65 1.26 -2.49 2.70
C MET A 65 2.29 -3.37 3.43
N GLU A 66 1.83 -4.42 4.10
CA GLU A 66 2.70 -5.38 4.79
C GLU A 66 3.65 -6.07 3.81
N LYS A 67 3.11 -6.58 2.69
CA LYS A 67 3.88 -7.32 1.68
C LYS A 67 4.93 -6.44 1.00
N ILE A 68 4.55 -5.26 0.52
CA ILE A 68 5.47 -4.32 -0.15
C ILE A 68 6.52 -3.83 0.85
N GLY A 69 6.14 -3.53 2.10
CA GLY A 69 7.08 -3.14 3.14
C GLY A 69 8.16 -4.19 3.38
N LYS A 70 7.79 -5.47 3.50
CA LYS A 70 8.75 -6.58 3.63
C LYS A 70 9.72 -6.64 2.47
N TYR A 71 9.23 -6.59 1.22
CA TYR A 71 10.13 -6.63 0.07
C TYR A 71 11.04 -5.39 -0.07
N ILE A 72 10.58 -4.22 0.36
CA ILE A 72 11.43 -3.03 0.40
C ILE A 72 12.59 -3.25 1.39
N LEU A 73 12.32 -3.79 2.58
CA LEU A 73 13.36 -4.09 3.56
C LEU A 73 14.35 -5.13 3.02
N GLU A 74 13.85 -6.21 2.41
CA GLU A 74 14.70 -7.23 1.77
C GLU A 74 15.57 -6.63 0.65
N LEU A 75 15.02 -5.75 -0.20
CA LEU A 75 15.80 -5.05 -1.22
C LEU A 75 16.89 -4.15 -0.63
N GLN A 76 16.59 -3.47 0.49
CA GLN A 76 17.55 -2.59 1.17
C GLN A 76 18.71 -3.40 1.78
N GLU A 77 18.45 -4.59 2.31
CA GLU A 77 19.48 -5.46 2.89
C GLU A 77 20.45 -6.00 1.83
N ILE A 78 19.94 -6.31 0.63
CA ILE A 78 20.75 -6.90 -0.46
C ILE A 78 21.52 -5.83 -1.25
N SER A 79 21.01 -4.59 -1.29
CA SER A 79 21.57 -3.52 -2.11
C SER A 79 22.65 -2.72 -1.37
N THR A 80 23.92 -3.11 -1.51
CA THR A 80 25.03 -2.44 -0.80
C THR A 80 25.55 -1.16 -1.46
N THR A 81 25.19 -0.89 -2.72
CA THR A 81 25.74 0.24 -3.50
C THR A 81 24.72 1.02 -4.33
N THR A 82 23.60 0.41 -4.72
CA THR A 82 22.52 1.09 -5.45
C THR A 82 21.20 0.39 -5.15
N VAL A 83 20.24 1.13 -4.59
CA VAL A 83 18.89 0.60 -4.34
C VAL A 83 18.09 0.69 -5.63
N PRO A 84 17.65 -0.45 -6.22
CA PRO A 84 16.88 -0.43 -7.45
C PRO A 84 15.51 0.24 -7.22
N SER A 85 14.94 0.81 -8.28
CA SER A 85 13.65 1.48 -8.19
C SER A 85 12.56 0.46 -7.90
N ILE A 86 11.79 0.68 -6.84
CA ILE A 86 10.66 -0.21 -6.51
C ILE A 86 9.62 -0.30 -7.64
N LEU A 87 9.59 0.69 -8.55
CA LEU A 87 8.73 0.69 -9.74
C LEU A 87 8.82 -0.62 -10.52
N GLU A 88 10.04 -1.16 -10.66
CA GLU A 88 10.34 -2.36 -11.43
C GLU A 88 9.71 -3.62 -10.82
N TYR A 89 9.43 -3.59 -9.52
CA TYR A 89 8.93 -4.73 -8.76
C TYR A 89 7.45 -4.65 -8.42
N LEU A 90 6.85 -3.45 -8.44
CA LEU A 90 5.49 -3.24 -7.95
C LEU A 90 4.45 -4.09 -8.67
N ALA A 91 4.56 -4.30 -9.99
CA ALA A 91 3.64 -5.17 -10.72
C ALA A 91 3.66 -6.62 -10.22
N THR A 92 4.85 -7.12 -9.87
CA THR A 92 5.04 -8.45 -9.28
C THR A 92 4.51 -8.48 -7.85
N TRP A 93 4.84 -7.48 -7.04
CA TRP A 93 4.46 -7.43 -5.62
C TRP A 93 2.96 -7.23 -5.41
N THR A 94 2.26 -6.54 -6.31
CA THR A 94 0.80 -6.41 -6.28
C THR A 94 0.07 -7.66 -6.82
N SER A 95 0.80 -8.66 -7.31
CA SER A 95 0.25 -9.93 -7.79
C SER A 95 0.46 -11.06 -6.78
N GLY A 96 -0.42 -12.07 -6.76
CA GLY A 96 -0.26 -13.26 -5.91
C GLY A 96 -1.57 -13.97 -5.57
N SER A 97 -1.60 -14.59 -4.40
CA SER A 97 -2.69 -15.47 -3.94
C SER A 97 -3.66 -14.79 -2.97
N PHE A 98 -3.60 -13.47 -2.80
CA PHE A 98 -4.53 -12.74 -1.94
C PHE A 98 -5.87 -12.53 -2.64
N THR A 99 -6.76 -13.50 -2.43
CA THR A 99 -8.09 -13.59 -3.05
C THR A 99 -9.17 -13.06 -2.10
N ALA A 100 -10.40 -12.96 -2.59
CA ALA A 100 -11.57 -12.69 -1.74
C ALA A 100 -11.72 -13.71 -0.59
N ARG A 101 -11.34 -14.98 -0.82
CA ARG A 101 -11.31 -16.01 0.24
C ARG A 101 -10.23 -15.72 1.28
N SER A 102 -9.05 -15.29 0.84
CA SER A 102 -7.94 -14.88 1.73
C SER A 102 -8.35 -13.68 2.58
N ALA A 103 -9.01 -12.68 1.98
CA ALA A 103 -9.55 -11.52 2.68
C ALA A 103 -10.61 -11.92 3.72
N ALA A 104 -11.60 -12.75 3.35
CA ALA A 104 -12.62 -13.23 4.29
C ALA A 104 -12.01 -14.00 5.48
N LYS A 105 -11.01 -14.86 5.23
CA LYS A 105 -10.28 -15.54 6.31
C LYS A 105 -9.57 -14.55 7.21
N ARG A 106 -8.86 -13.56 6.64
CA ARG A 106 -8.13 -12.54 7.41
C ARG A 106 -9.09 -11.68 8.26
N ARG A 107 -10.27 -11.36 7.74
CA ARG A 107 -11.33 -10.67 8.48
C ARG A 107 -11.76 -11.44 9.72
N ASN A 108 -12.04 -12.74 9.57
CA ASN A 108 -12.47 -13.59 10.68
C ASN A 108 -11.37 -13.72 11.75
N VAL A 109 -10.11 -13.86 11.32
CA VAL A 109 -8.97 -13.89 12.26
C VAL A 109 -8.86 -12.58 13.03
N MET A 110 -8.91 -11.43 12.34
CA MET A 110 -8.85 -10.12 13.01
C MET A 110 -10.00 -9.95 14.01
N TYR A 111 -11.22 -10.34 13.63
CA TYR A 111 -12.37 -10.27 14.51
C TYR A 111 -12.16 -11.10 15.79
N GLN A 112 -11.67 -12.34 15.65
CA GLN A 112 -11.37 -13.20 16.80
C GLN A 112 -10.30 -12.59 17.70
N THR A 113 -9.17 -12.15 17.13
CA THR A 113 -8.08 -11.53 17.88
C THR A 113 -8.53 -10.29 18.67
N ILE A 114 -9.34 -9.43 18.05
CA ILE A 114 -9.88 -8.25 18.73
C ILE A 114 -10.84 -8.65 19.87
N THR A 115 -11.65 -9.67 19.66
CA THR A 115 -12.62 -10.16 20.66
C THR A 115 -11.91 -10.78 21.87
N ASP A 116 -10.87 -11.57 21.62
CA ASP A 116 -10.07 -12.19 22.68
C ASP A 116 -9.35 -11.13 23.51
N ALA A 117 -8.66 -10.19 22.85
CA ALA A 117 -7.96 -9.09 23.52
C ALA A 117 -8.89 -8.21 24.39
N ALA A 118 -10.12 -7.97 23.92
CA ALA A 118 -11.13 -7.22 24.67
C ALA A 118 -11.72 -7.99 25.87
N SER A 119 -11.60 -9.32 25.87
CA SER A 119 -12.07 -10.19 26.95
C SER A 119 -11.00 -10.29 28.05
N GLU A 120 -9.72 -10.34 27.67
CA GLU A 120 -8.57 -10.32 28.59
C GLU A 120 -8.43 -9.00 29.38
N THR A 121 -8.88 -7.88 28.82
CA THR A 121 -8.84 -6.58 29.52
C THR A 121 -9.91 -6.43 30.60
N LYS A 122 -10.85 -7.38 30.70
CA LYS A 122 -11.93 -7.37 31.69
C LYS A 122 -11.68 -8.29 32.89
N THR A 123 -10.57 -9.02 32.90
CA THR A 123 -10.07 -9.87 34.00
C THR A 123 -8.91 -9.21 34.72
#